data_AF-A0A7W1EH33-F1
#
_entry.id   AF-A0A7W1EH33-F1
#
_cell.length_a   1.000
_cell.length_b   1.000
_cell.length_c   1.000
_cell.angle_alpha   90.00
_cell.angle_beta   90.00
_cell.angle_gamma   90.00
#
_symmetry.space_group_name_H-M   'P 1'
#
loop_
_entity.id
_entity.type
_entity.pdbx_description
1 polymer ?
#
loop_
_entity_poly.entity_id
_entity_poly.type
_entity_poly.pdbx_seq_one_letter_code
_entity_poly.pdbx_strand_id
1 'polypeptide(L)' 'MFKIKFLFLFLLLAAFSNAQQVLVDKVIGVVGKYPVLLSDLQNTMLEQDKREEPLNKCKAMELLLFQ' A
#
# COMPACT_ATOMS: atom_id res chain seq x y z
N MET A 1 1.11 27.59 34.51
CA MET A 1 0.17 26.89 33.59
C MET A 1 0.73 26.55 32.21
N PHE A 2 1.81 27.20 31.73
CA PHE A 2 2.38 26.93 30.38
C PHE A 2 2.99 25.53 30.21
N LYS A 3 3.57 24.96 31.28
CA LYS A 3 4.23 23.64 31.27
C LYS A 3 3.27 22.48 30.95
N ILE A 4 2.03 22.53 31.46
CA ILE A 4 1.01 21.49 31.23
C ILE A 4 0.52 21.52 29.77
N LYS A 5 0.42 22.70 29.15
CA LYS A 5 0.04 22.84 27.75
C LYS A 5 1.08 22.21 26.82
N PHE A 6 2.37 22.40 27.13
CA PHE A 6 3.46 21.76 26.39
C PHE A 6 3.48 20.25 26.55
N LEU A 7 3.16 19.74 27.75
CA LEU A 7 3.06 18.30 28.00
C LEU A 7 1.94 17.68 27.15
N PHE A 8 0.78 18.34 27.09
CA PHE A 8 -0.34 17.89 26.26
C PHE A 8 -0.01 17.92 24.77
N LEU A 9 0.66 18.97 24.30
CA LEU A 9 1.11 19.09 22.91
C LEU A 9 2.10 17.97 22.55
N PHE A 10 3.05 17.69 23.44
CA PHE A 10 4.03 16.62 23.24
C PHE A 10 3.38 15.24 23.22
N LEU A 11 2.42 14.98 24.12
CA LEU A 11 1.66 13.74 24.16
C LEU A 11 0.86 13.53 22.86
N LEU A 12 0.27 14.60 22.34
CA LEU A 12 -0.49 14.58 21.09
C LEU A 12 0.43 14.22 19.91
N LEU A 13 1.58 14.88 19.78
CA LEU A 13 2.55 14.61 18.71
C LEU A 13 3.11 13.18 18.78
N ALA A 14 3.37 12.66 19.98
CA ALA A 14 3.84 11.29 20.17
C ALA A 14 2.80 10.22 19.77
N ALA A 15 1.50 10.53 19.89
CA ALA A 15 0.45 9.62 19.43
C ALA A 15 0.40 9.53 17.89
N PHE A 16 0.72 10.60 17.18
CA PHE A 16 0.72 10.61 15.71
C PHE A 16 2.00 10.06 15.07
N SER A 17 3.11 9.93 15.81
CA SER A 17 4.39 9.47 15.25
C SER A 17 4.38 8.01 14.77
N ASN A 18 3.48 7.18 15.30
CA ASN A 18 3.33 5.78 14.91
C ASN A 18 2.23 5.55 13.86
N ALA A 19 1.55 6.61 13.40
CA ALA A 19 0.47 6.49 12.42
C ALA A 19 0.99 6.19 11.00
N GLN A 20 2.28 6.38 10.75
CA GLN A 20 2.89 6.08 9.47
C GLN A 20 3.28 4.59 9.43
N GLN A 21 2.29 3.75 9.11
CA GLN A 21 2.55 2.40 8.64
C GLN A 21 3.44 2.53 7.41
N VAL A 22 4.74 2.22 7.55
CA VAL A 22 5.63 2.10 6.40
C VAL A 22 5.04 0.97 5.56
N LEU A 23 4.31 1.32 4.51
CA LEU A 23 3.85 0.40 3.48
C LEU A 23 5.11 -0.10 2.76
N VAL A 24 5.78 -1.08 3.36
CA VAL A 24 6.84 -1.82 2.68
C VAL A 24 6.13 -2.64 1.63
N ASP A 25 6.22 -2.17 0.39
CA ASP A 25 5.65 -2.88 -0.73
C ASP A 25 6.30 -4.26 -0.84
N LYS A 26 5.46 -5.30 -0.93
CA LYS A 26 5.90 -6.67 -0.83
C LYS A 26 6.11 -7.20 -2.24
N VAL A 27 7.31 -7.68 -2.54
CA VAL A 27 7.54 -8.47 -3.77
C VAL A 27 6.78 -9.79 -3.64
N ILE A 28 5.87 -10.04 -4.56
CA ILE A 28 5.02 -11.25 -4.58
C ILE A 28 5.45 -12.25 -5.65
N GLY A 29 6.27 -11.83 -6.60
CA GLY A 29 6.84 -12.69 -7.63
C GLY A 29 8.02 -12.02 -8.33
N VAL A 30 8.84 -12.82 -8.99
CA VAL A 30 9.91 -12.34 -9.88
C VAL A 30 9.79 -13.11 -11.18
N VAL A 31 9.58 -12.40 -12.29
CA VAL A 31 9.53 -13.00 -13.62
C VAL A 31 10.64 -12.42 -14.47
N GLY A 32 11.63 -13.27 -14.78
CA GLY A 32 12.86 -12.85 -15.45
C GLY A 32 13.66 -11.86 -14.60
N LYS A 33 13.76 -10.60 -15.07
CA LYS A 33 14.49 -9.52 -14.39
C LYS A 33 13.58 -8.55 -13.62
N TYR A 34 12.26 -8.71 -13.70
CA TYR A 34 11.31 -7.74 -13.16
C TYR A 34 10.60 -8.31 -11.92
N PRO A 35 10.74 -7.67 -10.74
CA PRO A 35 9.97 -8.02 -9.57
C PRO A 35 8.54 -7.50 -9.72
N VAL A 36 7.56 -8.35 -9.41
CA VAL A 36 6.15 -7.98 -9.33
C VAL A 36 5.84 -7.57 -7.91
N LEU A 37 5.39 -6.34 -7.73
CA LEU A 37 5.03 -5.79 -6.44
C LEU A 37 3.55 -6.06 -6.12
N LEU A 38 3.25 -6.17 -4.83
CA LEU A 38 1.88 -6.34 -4.36
C LEU A 38 1.03 -5.11 -4.70
N SER A 39 1.61 -3.92 -4.60
CA SER A 39 0.92 -2.67 -4.96
C SER A 39 0.51 -2.66 -6.44
N ASP A 40 1.35 -3.13 -7.35
CA ASP A 40 1.06 -3.21 -8.78
C ASP A 40 -0.15 -4.13 -9.05
N LEU A 41 -0.20 -5.28 -8.36
CA LEU A 41 -1.34 -6.19 -8.44
C LEU A 41 -2.62 -5.54 -7.90
N GLN A 42 -2.55 -4.89 -6.75
CA GLN A 42 -3.70 -4.21 -6.15
C GLN A 42 -4.22 -3.07 -7.03
N ASN A 43 -3.33 -2.29 -7.63
CA ASN A 43 -3.67 -1.23 -8.58
C ASN A 43 -4.35 -1.81 -9.83
N THR A 44 -3.81 -2.89 -10.38
CA THR A 44 -4.39 -3.58 -11.54
C THR A 44 -5.80 -4.12 -11.24
N MET A 45 -6.01 -4.66 -10.03
CA MET A 45 -7.32 -5.13 -9.58
C MET A 45 -8.32 -3.97 -9.40
N LEU A 46 -7.87 -2.82 -8.87
CA LEU A 46 -8.67 -1.60 -8.76
C LEU A 46 -9.10 -1.08 -10.14
N GLU A 47 -8.24 -1.18 -11.15
CA GLU A 47 -8.59 -0.81 -12.52
C GLU A 47 -9.59 -1.78 -13.17
N GLN A 48 -9.51 -3.08 -12.85
CA GLN A 48 -10.51 -4.06 -13.29
C GLN A 48 -11.89 -3.76 -12.68
N ASP A 49 -11.92 -3.44 -11.38
CA ASP A 49 -13.14 -3.06 -10.67
C ASP A 49 -13.78 -1.81 -11.27
N LYS A 50 -12.97 -0.78 -11.60
CA LYS A 50 -13.41 0.42 -12.32
C LYS A 50 -13.97 0.13 -13.72
N ARG A 51 -13.59 -0.99 -14.34
CA ARG A 51 -14.07 -1.43 -15.66
C ARG A 51 -15.29 -2.35 -15.57
N GLU A 52 -15.85 -2.57 -14.38
CA GLU A 52 -16.92 -3.55 -14.11
C GLU A 52 -16.56 -4.98 -14.56
N GLU A 53 -15.26 -5.28 -14.73
CA GLU A 53 -14.82 -6.64 -15.00
C GLU A 53 -14.85 -7.46 -13.71
N PRO A 54 -15.25 -8.74 -13.77
CA PRO A 54 -15.20 -9.61 -12.61
C PRO A 54 -13.76 -9.72 -12.09
N LEU A 55 -13.59 -9.42 -10.81
CA LEU A 55 -12.30 -9.33 -10.15
C LEU A 55 -11.59 -10.70 -10.16
N ASN A 56 -10.64 -10.87 -11.07
CA ASN A 56 -9.91 -12.12 -11.28
C ASN A 56 -8.42 -11.91 -10.99
N LYS A 57 -7.98 -12.38 -9.82
CA LYS A 57 -6.60 -12.26 -9.35
C LYS A 57 -5.58 -12.92 -10.27
N CYS A 58 -5.94 -14.05 -10.89
CA CYS A 58 -5.05 -14.73 -11.84
C CYS A 58 -4.87 -13.90 -13.11
N LYS A 59 -5.98 -13.38 -13.66
CA LYS A 59 -5.94 -12.48 -14.83
C LYS A 59 -5.16 -11.19 -14.55
N ALA A 60 -5.33 -10.60 -13.36
CA ALA A 60 -4.58 -9.41 -12.94
C ALA A 60 -3.08 -9.69 -12.83
N MET A 61 -2.70 -10.86 -12.30
CA MET A 61 -1.29 -11.28 -12.26
C MET A 61 -0.74 -11.52 -13.67
N GLU A 62 -1.47 -12.24 -14.53
CA GLU A 62 -1.05 -12.48 -15.92
C GLU A 62 -0.78 -11.18 -16.68
N LEU A 63 -1.63 -10.16 -16.52
CA LEU A 63 -1.42 -8.85 -17.12
C LEU A 63 -0.09 -8.22 -16.69
N LEU A 64 0.33 -8.41 -15.44
CA LEU A 64 1.62 -7.92 -14.95
C LEU A 64 2.80 -8.75 -15.43
N LEU A 65 2.61 -10.04 -15.69
CA LEU A 65 3.68 -10.94 -16.14
C LEU A 65 4.01 -10.81 -17.63
N PHE A 66 3.03 -10.40 -18.44
CA PHE A 66 3.14 -10.35 -19.90
C PHE A 66 3.04 -8.92 -20.46
N GLN A 67 3.39 -7.90 -19.66
CA GLN A 67 3.59 -6.53 -20.15
C GLN A 67 4.64 -6.45 -21.26
#